data_AF-A0A117ICF5-F1
#
_entry.id   AF-A0A117ICF5-F1
#
_cell.length_a   1.000
_cell.length_b   1.000
_cell.length_c   1.000
_cell.angle_alpha   90.00
_cell.angle_beta   90.00
_cell.angle_gamma   90.00
#
_symmetry.space_group_name_H-M   'P 1'
#
loop_
_entity.id
_entity.type
_entity.pdbx_description
1 polymer ?
#
loop_
_entity_poly.entity_id
_entity_poly.type
_entity_poly.pdbx_seq_one_letter_code
_entity_poly.pdbx_strand_id
1 'polypeptide(L)'
;MLAGAVATGLVGAATLPAPSAHADVVAYLVNVTVRPGYNFAGPDAAIAYGQTICDRVAGLMPYGQLVEQVKADFNTADYYQGAYLINQAVNELCPAQIWQLRQSAGGYTVPA
;
A
#
# COMPACT_ATOMS: atom_id res chain seq x y z
N MET A 1 53.36 -28.56 19.50
CA MET A 1 53.45 -27.42 18.55
C MET A 1 52.17 -26.60 18.67
N LEU A 2 52.31 -25.28 18.74
CA LEU A 2 51.33 -24.32 19.25
C LEU A 2 50.05 -24.20 18.41
N ALA A 3 48.97 -23.87 19.12
CA ALA A 3 47.61 -23.62 18.66
C ALA A 3 47.52 -22.50 17.61
N GLY A 4 46.76 -22.75 16.53
CA GLY A 4 46.37 -21.73 15.56
C GLY A 4 45.16 -20.94 16.07
N ALA A 5 45.36 -19.66 16.39
CA ALA A 5 44.26 -18.74 16.65
C ALA A 5 43.69 -18.24 15.30
N VAL A 6 42.50 -18.73 14.94
CA VAL A 6 41.74 -18.18 13.82
C VAL A 6 40.94 -16.98 14.34
N ALA A 7 41.47 -15.78 14.12
CA ALA A 7 40.74 -14.54 14.35
C ALA A 7 39.60 -14.43 13.33
N THR A 8 38.38 -14.75 13.75
CA THR A 8 37.17 -14.51 12.98
C THR A 8 36.85 -13.01 13.06
N GLY A 9 37.15 -12.28 11.99
CA GLY A 9 36.78 -10.87 11.86
C GLY A 9 35.26 -10.71 11.84
N LEU A 10 34.72 -10.10 12.89
CA LEU A 10 33.35 -9.59 12.91
C LEU A 10 33.26 -8.39 11.96
N VAL A 11 32.91 -8.64 10.69
CA VAL A 11 32.49 -7.57 9.78
C VAL A 11 31.11 -7.10 10.26
N GLY A 12 31.08 -6.05 11.07
CA GLY A 12 29.84 -5.39 11.46
C GLY A 12 29.20 -4.76 10.23
N ALA A 13 28.13 -5.37 9.73
CA ALA A 13 27.28 -4.75 8.72
C ALA A 13 26.63 -3.50 9.34
N ALA A 14 27.14 -2.32 8.98
CA ALA A 14 26.49 -1.07 9.34
C ALA A 14 25.10 -1.03 8.67
N THR A 15 24.03 -1.20 9.45
CA THR A 15 22.66 -1.04 8.96
C THR A 15 22.37 0.45 8.82
N LEU A 16 22.59 0.99 7.63
CA LEU A 16 22.09 2.32 7.28
C LEU A 16 20.55 2.28 7.30
N PRO A 17 19.87 3.30 7.87
CA PRO A 17 18.42 3.37 7.83
C PRO A 17 17.94 3.45 6.38
N ALA A 18 16.90 2.71 6.05
CA ALA A 18 16.29 2.76 4.72
C ALA A 18 15.71 4.16 4.47
N PRO A 19 15.74 4.66 3.22
CA PRO A 19 15.07 5.90 2.85
C PRO A 19 13.59 5.85 3.20
N SER A 20 13.03 6.96 3.66
CA SER A 20 11.57 7.08 3.84
C SER A 20 10.90 7.12 2.47
N ALA A 21 9.85 6.32 2.28
CA ALA A 21 9.03 6.41 1.07
C ALA A 21 8.23 7.72 1.09
N HIS A 22 8.22 8.41 -0.05
CA HIS A 22 7.48 9.64 -0.26
C HIS A 22 6.29 9.40 -1.18
N ALA A 23 5.28 10.28 -1.11
CA ALA A 23 4.15 10.20 -2.00
C ALA A 23 4.59 10.47 -3.47
N ASP A 24 4.18 9.61 -4.38
CA ASP A 24 4.36 9.69 -5.82
C ASP A 24 3.01 9.70 -6.54
N VAL A 25 2.50 10.92 -6.76
CA VAL A 25 1.23 11.14 -7.45
C VAL A 25 1.26 10.66 -8.90
N VAL A 26 2.43 10.72 -9.56
CA VAL A 26 2.58 10.32 -10.96
C VAL A 26 2.49 8.80 -11.07
N ALA A 27 3.19 8.06 -10.21
CA ALA A 27 3.11 6.61 -10.13
C ALA A 27 1.67 6.14 -9.82
N TYR A 28 0.99 6.80 -8.88
CA TYR A 28 -0.42 6.55 -8.60
C TYR A 28 -1.29 6.69 -9.86
N LEU A 29 -1.22 7.86 -10.52
CA LEU A 29 -2.03 8.15 -11.70
C LEU A 29 -1.75 7.16 -12.83
N VAL A 30 -0.50 6.80 -13.08
CA VAL A 30 -0.12 5.80 -14.08
C VAL A 30 -0.75 4.45 -13.77
N ASN A 31 -0.86 4.04 -12.50
CA ASN A 31 -1.41 2.72 -12.18
C ASN A 31 -2.95 2.68 -12.20
N VAL A 32 -3.63 3.81 -11.96
CA VAL A 32 -5.10 3.83 -11.79
C VAL A 32 -5.86 4.43 -12.99
N THR A 33 -5.24 5.28 -13.81
CA THR A 33 -5.95 5.95 -14.92
C THR A 33 -5.95 5.15 -16.22
N VAL A 34 -4.93 4.34 -16.49
CA VAL A 34 -4.91 3.42 -17.65
C VAL A 34 -5.59 2.08 -17.37
N ARG A 35 -5.86 1.73 -16.10
CA ARG A 35 -6.61 0.52 -15.77
C ARG A 35 -8.11 0.78 -16.00
N PRO A 36 -8.80 0.00 -16.85
CA PRO A 36 -10.23 0.15 -17.04
C PRO A 36 -11.01 -0.18 -15.75
N GLY A 37 -12.18 0.44 -15.58
CA GLY A 37 -13.13 0.09 -14.52
C GLY A 37 -13.41 1.18 -13.48
N TYR A 38 -12.48 2.12 -13.25
CA TYR A 38 -12.71 3.20 -12.26
C TYR A 38 -13.44 4.42 -12.83
N ASN A 39 -13.31 4.69 -14.14
CA ASN A 39 -14.02 5.75 -14.85
C ASN A 39 -13.97 7.12 -14.16
N PHE A 40 -12.83 7.47 -13.56
CA PHE A 40 -12.64 8.79 -12.94
C PHE A 40 -12.85 9.90 -13.98
N ALA A 41 -13.47 11.01 -13.55
CA ALA A 41 -13.72 12.17 -14.41
C ALA A 41 -12.42 12.88 -14.90
N GLY A 42 -11.28 12.57 -14.26
CA GLY A 42 -9.96 13.08 -14.61
C GLY A 42 -8.92 12.75 -13.53
N PRO A 43 -7.65 13.15 -13.72
CA PRO A 43 -6.56 12.88 -12.78
C PRO A 43 -6.82 13.43 -11.37
N ASP A 44 -7.34 14.66 -11.26
CA ASP A 44 -7.62 15.29 -9.96
C ASP A 44 -8.70 14.53 -9.18
N ALA A 45 -9.71 14.02 -9.87
CA ALA A 45 -10.75 13.19 -9.25
C ALA A 45 -10.20 11.85 -8.76
N ALA A 46 -9.27 11.25 -9.51
CA ALA A 46 -8.60 10.02 -9.10
C ALA A 46 -7.72 10.24 -7.86
N ILE A 47 -6.98 11.35 -7.81
CA ILE A 47 -6.15 11.72 -6.65
C ILE A 47 -7.04 12.01 -5.43
N ALA A 48 -8.09 12.81 -5.62
CA ALA A 48 -9.02 13.13 -4.54
C ALA A 48 -9.63 11.87 -3.94
N TYR A 49 -10.08 10.92 -4.78
CA TYR A 49 -10.56 9.63 -4.29
C TYR A 49 -9.48 8.81 -3.58
N GLY A 50 -8.26 8.76 -4.12
CA GLY A 50 -7.12 8.10 -3.47
C GLY A 50 -6.79 8.68 -2.08
N GLN A 51 -6.88 9.99 -1.92
CA GLN A 51 -6.74 10.67 -0.64
C GLN A 51 -7.84 10.22 0.35
N THR A 52 -9.09 10.03 -0.11
CA THR A 52 -10.13 9.48 0.77
C THR A 52 -9.83 8.06 1.26
N ILE A 53 -9.14 7.23 0.45
CA ILE A 53 -8.66 5.92 0.90
C ILE A 53 -7.62 6.11 2.01
N CYS A 54 -6.67 7.03 1.82
CA CYS A 54 -5.68 7.36 2.84
C CYS A 54 -6.32 7.87 4.14
N ASP A 55 -7.38 8.67 4.06
CA ASP A 55 -8.11 9.13 5.25
C ASP A 55 -8.83 7.97 5.96
N ARG A 56 -9.46 7.07 5.20
CA ARG A 56 -10.12 5.86 5.75
C ARG A 56 -9.11 4.95 6.45
N VAL A 57 -7.92 4.76 5.86
CA VAL A 57 -6.84 3.97 6.47
C VAL A 57 -6.34 4.65 7.73
N ALA A 58 -6.04 5.95 7.69
CA ALA A 58 -5.62 6.74 8.87
C ALA A 58 -6.65 6.68 10.00
N GLY A 59 -7.94 6.68 9.66
CA GLY A 59 -9.07 6.49 10.56
C GLY A 59 -9.25 5.05 11.10
N LEU A 60 -8.31 4.15 10.83
CA LEU A 60 -8.31 2.75 11.29
C LEU A 60 -9.51 1.93 10.77
N MET A 61 -10.04 2.25 9.59
CA MET A 61 -11.08 1.43 8.96
C MET A 61 -10.54 0.00 8.72
N PRO A 62 -11.27 -1.06 9.14
CA PRO A 62 -10.87 -2.45 8.89
C PRO A 62 -10.74 -2.74 7.39
N TYR A 63 -9.72 -3.51 6.99
CA TYR A 63 -9.42 -3.76 5.58
C TYR A 63 -10.61 -4.33 4.79
N GLY A 64 -11.33 -5.29 5.35
CA GLY A 64 -12.50 -5.86 4.68
C GLY A 64 -13.62 -4.85 4.44
N GLN A 65 -13.87 -3.95 5.41
CA GLN A 65 -14.84 -2.87 5.24
C GLN A 65 -14.37 -1.86 4.18
N LEU A 66 -13.07 -1.53 4.17
CA LEU A 66 -12.50 -0.65 3.17
C LEU A 66 -12.64 -1.22 1.75
N VAL A 67 -12.39 -2.52 1.56
CA VAL A 67 -12.59 -3.21 0.29
C VAL A 67 -14.05 -3.17 -0.15
N GLU A 68 -15.00 -3.49 0.73
CA GLU A 68 -16.43 -3.42 0.41
C GLU A 68 -16.89 -2.01 0.05
N GLN A 69 -16.40 -0.99 0.77
CA GLN A 69 -16.76 0.39 0.47
C GLN A 69 -16.22 0.85 -0.88
N VAL A 70 -14.96 0.51 -1.21
CA VAL A 70 -14.39 0.82 -2.53
C VAL A 70 -15.16 0.09 -3.64
N LYS A 71 -15.53 -1.17 -3.44
CA LYS A 71 -16.36 -1.93 -4.40
C LYS A 71 -17.72 -1.25 -4.62
N ALA A 72 -18.37 -0.81 -3.55
CA ALA A 72 -19.63 -0.08 -3.61
C ALA A 72 -19.48 1.26 -4.35
N ASP A 73 -18.44 2.03 -4.04
CA ASP A 73 -18.16 3.33 -4.66
C ASP A 73 -17.99 3.22 -6.19
N PHE A 74 -17.42 2.12 -6.69
CA PHE A 74 -17.28 1.85 -8.14
C PHE A 74 -18.34 0.93 -8.74
N ASN A 75 -19.37 0.55 -7.96
CA ASN A 75 -20.42 -0.38 -8.39
C ASN A 75 -19.85 -1.65 -9.05
N THR A 76 -18.83 -2.26 -8.42
CA THR A 76 -18.15 -3.47 -8.91
C THR A 76 -18.24 -4.62 -7.91
N ALA A 77 -18.33 -5.85 -8.41
CA ALA A 77 -18.21 -7.05 -7.61
C ALA A 77 -16.76 -7.56 -7.54
N ASP A 78 -15.84 -6.97 -8.31
CA ASP A 78 -14.45 -7.42 -8.41
C ASP A 78 -13.64 -6.98 -7.19
N TYR A 79 -13.33 -7.93 -6.31
CA TYR A 79 -12.46 -7.75 -5.16
C TYR A 79 -11.05 -7.30 -5.53
N TYR A 80 -10.50 -7.83 -6.62
CA TYR A 80 -9.14 -7.51 -7.03
C TYR A 80 -9.06 -6.07 -7.54
N GLN A 81 -10.10 -5.57 -8.20
CA GLN A 81 -10.21 -4.16 -8.57
C GLN A 81 -10.17 -3.28 -7.32
N GLY A 82 -11.05 -3.52 -6.34
CA GLY A 82 -11.08 -2.72 -5.11
C GLY A 82 -9.76 -2.78 -4.32
N ALA A 83 -9.24 -3.99 -4.08
CA ALA A 83 -8.00 -4.21 -3.36
C ALA A 83 -6.78 -3.60 -4.07
N TYR A 84 -6.74 -3.64 -5.41
CA TYR A 84 -5.67 -3.02 -6.18
C TYR A 84 -5.66 -1.51 -6.00
N LEU A 85 -6.82 -0.85 -6.11
CA LEU A 85 -6.91 0.61 -5.93
C LEU A 85 -6.47 1.03 -4.54
N ILE A 86 -6.86 0.29 -3.51
CA ILE A 86 -6.42 0.53 -2.13
C ILE A 86 -4.90 0.44 -2.02
N ASN A 87 -4.31 -0.62 -2.57
CA ASN A 87 -2.86 -0.81 -2.54
C ASN A 87 -2.12 0.30 -3.32
N GLN A 88 -2.65 0.75 -4.46
CA GLN A 88 -2.07 1.87 -5.20
C GLN A 88 -2.14 3.18 -4.41
N ALA A 89 -3.30 3.51 -3.84
CA ALA A 89 -3.43 4.73 -3.04
C ALA A 89 -2.49 4.72 -1.83
N VAL A 90 -2.38 3.60 -1.11
CA VAL A 90 -1.55 3.56 0.10
C VAL A 90 -0.05 3.52 -0.20
N ASN A 91 0.39 2.79 -1.22
CA ASN A 91 1.81 2.75 -1.57
C ASN A 91 2.29 4.09 -2.14
N GLU A 92 1.46 4.72 -2.97
CA GLU A 92 1.89 5.86 -3.75
C GLU A 92 1.45 7.21 -3.15
N LEU A 93 0.36 7.31 -2.41
CA LEU A 93 -0.12 8.60 -1.86
C LEU A 93 0.12 8.76 -0.36
N CYS A 94 0.04 7.68 0.42
CA CYS A 94 0.23 7.72 1.87
C CYS A 94 1.13 6.60 2.40
N PRO A 95 2.41 6.52 1.95
CA PRO A 95 3.31 5.42 2.29
C PRO A 95 3.57 5.27 3.79
N ALA A 96 3.44 6.34 4.57
CA ALA A 96 3.52 6.30 6.04
C ALA A 96 2.47 5.36 6.67
N GLN A 97 1.38 5.07 5.97
CA GLN A 97 0.26 4.24 6.44
C GLN A 97 0.32 2.79 5.95
N ILE A 98 1.34 2.39 5.18
CA ILE A 98 1.48 1.02 4.65
C ILE A 98 1.41 -0.01 5.77
N TRP A 99 2.10 0.23 6.89
CA TRP A 99 2.10 -0.71 8.01
C TRP A 99 0.71 -0.85 8.63
N GLN A 100 -0.01 0.25 8.80
CA GLN A 100 -1.38 0.27 9.32
C GLN A 100 -2.35 -0.51 8.43
N LEU A 101 -2.29 -0.31 7.10
CA LEU A 101 -3.06 -1.09 6.14
C LEU A 101 -2.74 -2.59 6.28
N ARG A 102 -1.45 -2.96 6.28
CA ARG A 102 -1.02 -4.38 6.38
C ARG A 102 -1.50 -5.05 7.66
N GLN A 103 -1.43 -4.34 8.79
CA GLN A 103 -1.97 -4.85 10.06
C GLN A 103 -3.48 -5.08 9.98
N SER A 104 -4.22 -4.13 9.40
CA SER A 104 -5.68 -4.25 9.25
C SER A 104 -6.12 -5.38 8.31
N ALA A 105 -5.24 -5.79 7.38
CA ALA A 105 -5.46 -6.89 6.45
C ALA A 105 -5.02 -8.27 7.01
N GLY A 106 -4.46 -8.31 8.22
CA GLY A 106 -4.01 -9.55 8.84
C GLY A 106 -5.12 -10.58 8.96
N GLY A 107 -4.95 -11.75 8.33
CA GLY A 107 -5.95 -12.82 8.33
C GLY A 107 -7.16 -12.56 7.43
N TYR A 108 -7.16 -11.47 6.65
CA TYR A 108 -8.21 -11.24 5.66
C TYR A 108 -8.16 -12.30 4.56
N THR A 109 -9.29 -12.94 4.33
CA THR A 109 -9.52 -13.82 3.18
C THR A 109 -10.57 -13.21 2.28
N VAL A 110 -10.35 -13.27 0.97
CA VAL A 110 -11.38 -12.87 0.01
C VAL A 110 -12.65 -13.71 0.26
N PRO A 111 -13.84 -13.09 0.35
CA PRO A 111 -15.10 -13.81 0.43
C PRO A 111 -15.30 -14.73 -0.78
N ALA A 112 -15.91 -15.89 -0.54
CA ALA A 112 -16.22 -16.90 -1.56
C ALA A 112 -17.38 -16.48 -2.46
#